data_AF-A0A8J9SKE9-F1
#
_entry.id   AF-A0A8J9SKE9-F1
#
_cell.length_a   1.000
_cell.length_b   1.000
_cell.length_c   1.000
_cell.angle_alpha   90.00
_cell.angle_beta   90.00
_cell.angle_gamma   90.00
#
_symmetry.space_group_name_H-M   'P 1'
#
loop_
_entity.id
_entity.type
_entity.pdbx_description
1 polymer ?
#
loop_
_entity_poly.entity_id
_entity_poly.type
_entity_poly.pdbx_seq_one_letter_code
_entity_poly.pdbx_strand_id
1 'polypeptide(L)'
;MMVPRQRCSQPHFAVTRDDLVKRIAPYEAWYAQFKAALEALDHTRQQQSPLPIIYQWERPASGTSGTKYDATQLRKRAAAYTKWKDVPHLDEAFIHQNMRHLTTLRLITPPGRGNI
;
A
#
# COMPACT_ATOMS: atom_id res chain seq x y z
N MET A 1 -13.49 11.04 -37.73
CA MET A 1 -12.75 9.83 -37.28
C MET A 1 -12.63 9.89 -35.77
N MET A 2 -13.13 8.87 -35.09
CA MET A 2 -13.30 8.81 -33.63
C MET A 2 -12.27 7.80 -33.09
N VAL A 3 -11.32 8.27 -32.28
CA VAL A 3 -10.27 7.41 -31.68
C VAL A 3 -10.87 6.71 -30.45
N PRO A 4 -10.86 5.37 -30.37
CA PRO A 4 -11.43 4.67 -29.24
C PRO A 4 -10.55 4.87 -27.99
N ARG A 5 -11.20 5.24 -26.87
CA ARG A 5 -10.57 5.25 -25.54
C ARG A 5 -10.24 3.80 -25.16
N GLN A 6 -8.96 3.44 -25.19
CA GLN A 6 -8.48 2.20 -24.60
C GLN A 6 -8.80 2.22 -23.10
N ARG A 7 -9.62 1.27 -22.67
CA ARG A 7 -9.80 0.94 -21.26
C ARG A 7 -8.46 0.47 -20.75
N CYS A 8 -7.92 1.13 -19.74
CA CYS A 8 -6.77 0.61 -18.99
C CYS A 8 -7.17 -0.73 -18.38
N SER A 9 -6.69 -1.82 -18.98
CA SER A 9 -6.70 -3.14 -18.35
C SER A 9 -5.98 -3.02 -17.01
N GLN A 10 -6.69 -3.29 -15.91
CA GLN A 10 -6.07 -3.38 -14.60
C GLN A 10 -5.03 -4.50 -14.63
N PRO A 11 -3.78 -4.27 -14.18
CA PRO A 11 -2.90 -5.37 -13.90
C PRO A 11 -3.51 -6.20 -12.77
N HIS A 12 -3.72 -7.47 -13.10
CA HIS A 12 -4.13 -8.54 -12.22
C HIS A 12 -3.03 -8.74 -11.16
N PHE A 13 -3.10 -8.01 -10.05
CA PHE A 13 -2.32 -8.33 -8.85
C PHE A 13 -2.95 -9.56 -8.20
N ALA A 14 -2.62 -10.75 -8.70
CA ALA A 14 -2.92 -12.00 -8.02
C ALA A 14 -1.96 -12.14 -6.83
N VAL A 15 -2.42 -11.73 -5.65
CA VAL A 15 -1.81 -12.15 -4.38
C VAL A 15 -2.55 -13.41 -3.94
N THR A 16 -2.04 -14.58 -4.32
CA THR A 16 -2.59 -15.85 -3.81
C THR A 16 -1.97 -16.18 -2.45
N ARG A 17 -2.74 -15.92 -1.39
CA ARG A 17 -3.03 -16.85 -0.28
C ARG A 17 -4.29 -16.31 0.41
N ASP A 18 -5.41 -16.77 -0.13
CA ASP A 18 -6.76 -16.25 -0.01
C ASP A 18 -7.28 -16.15 1.43
N ASP A 19 -7.17 -14.98 2.10
CA ASP A 19 -8.27 -14.48 2.97
C ASP A 19 -7.97 -13.20 3.79
N LEU A 20 -6.74 -12.70 3.87
CA LEU A 20 -6.43 -11.66 4.88
C LEU A 20 -6.84 -10.23 4.52
N VAL A 21 -6.95 -9.87 3.24
CA VAL A 21 -7.34 -8.51 2.83
C VAL A 21 -8.34 -8.60 1.69
N LYS A 22 -9.58 -8.19 1.97
CA LYS A 22 -10.68 -8.17 1.00
C LYS A 22 -10.90 -6.74 0.50
N ARG A 23 -11.06 -6.58 -0.82
CA ARG A 23 -11.47 -5.29 -1.39
C ARG A 23 -12.94 -5.05 -1.04
N ILE A 24 -13.23 -3.87 -0.49
CA ILE A 24 -14.59 -3.43 -0.18
C ILE A 24 -14.90 -2.28 -1.14
N ALA A 25 -16.05 -2.38 -1.82
CA ALA A 25 -16.59 -1.32 -2.64
C ALA A 25 -18.04 -1.05 -2.19
N PRO A 26 -18.53 0.19 -2.25
CA PRO A 26 -17.85 1.41 -2.73
C PRO A 26 -16.83 1.98 -1.70
N TYR A 27 -16.05 3.01 -2.08
CA TYR A 27 -14.93 3.52 -1.26
C TYR A 27 -15.37 3.99 0.13
N GLU A 28 -16.52 4.65 0.21
CA GLU A 28 -17.13 5.09 1.45
C GLU A 28 -17.46 3.91 2.39
N ALA A 29 -17.85 2.77 1.84
CA ALA A 29 -18.10 1.55 2.62
C ALA A 29 -16.78 0.97 3.14
N TRP A 30 -15.72 0.98 2.34
CA TRP A 30 -14.37 0.63 2.80
C TRP A 30 -13.91 1.56 3.92
N TYR A 31 -14.03 2.88 3.74
CA TYR A 31 -13.56 3.86 4.72
C TYR A 31 -14.29 3.71 6.06
N ALA A 32 -15.61 3.57 6.03
CA ALA A 32 -16.42 3.37 7.23
C ALA A 32 -16.04 2.08 7.97
N GLN A 33 -15.94 0.95 7.26
CA GLN A 33 -15.57 -0.33 7.88
C GLN A 33 -14.14 -0.33 8.41
N PHE A 34 -13.21 0.25 7.66
CA PHE A 34 -11.81 0.32 8.05
C PHE A 34 -11.62 1.22 9.28
N LYS A 35 -12.24 2.40 9.31
CA LYS A 35 -12.24 3.28 10.48
C LYS A 35 -12.82 2.59 11.71
N ALA A 36 -13.97 1.94 11.59
CA ALA A 36 -14.59 1.21 12.69
C ALA A 36 -13.70 0.06 13.21
N ALA A 37 -13.03 -0.67 12.32
CA ALA A 37 -12.09 -1.73 12.69
C ALA A 37 -10.87 -1.17 13.45
N LEU A 38 -10.37 0.02 13.08
CA LEU A 38 -9.29 0.69 13.80
C LEU A 38 -9.73 1.17 15.18
N GLU A 39 -10.92 1.74 15.30
CA GLU A 39 -11.50 2.18 16.58
C GLU A 39 -11.78 1.02 17.54
N ALA A 40 -12.02 -0.18 17.02
CA ALA A 40 -12.23 -1.39 17.82
C ALA A 40 -10.94 -2.04 18.36
N LEU A 41 -9.76 -1.56 17.94
CA LEU A 41 -8.48 -2.04 18.47
C LEU A 41 -8.29 -1.61 19.94
N ASP A 42 -7.46 -2.33 20.69
CA ASP A 42 -7.01 -1.88 22.01
C ASP A 42 -6.19 -0.57 21.89
N HIS A 43 -6.12 0.20 22.99
CA HIS A 43 -5.49 1.53 22.98
C HIS A 43 -4.04 1.50 22.46
N THR A 44 -3.26 0.46 22.80
CA THR A 44 -1.88 0.34 22.32
C THR A 44 -1.84 0.17 20.80
N ARG A 45 -2.68 -0.71 20.25
CA ARG A 45 -2.77 -0.93 18.80
C ARG A 45 -3.36 0.26 18.05
N GLN A 46 -4.32 0.98 18.64
CA GLN A 46 -4.83 2.23 18.06
C GLN A 46 -3.71 3.24 17.79
N GLN A 47 -2.83 3.46 18.77
CA GLN A 47 -1.70 4.40 18.64
C GLN A 47 -0.64 3.95 17.63
N GLN A 48 -0.56 2.65 17.36
CA GLN A 48 0.35 2.04 16.38
C GLN A 48 -0.30 1.84 15.01
N SER A 49 -1.55 2.26 14.85
CA SER A 49 -2.33 2.16 13.64
C SER A 49 -2.43 3.53 12.94
N PRO A 50 -2.97 3.60 11.71
CA PRO A 50 -3.21 4.88 11.05
C PRO A 50 -4.41 5.66 11.61
N LEU A 51 -5.07 5.20 12.68
CA LEU A 51 -6.24 5.87 13.26
C LEU A 51 -6.03 7.40 13.50
N PRO A 52 -4.88 7.87 14.02
CA PRO A 52 -4.67 9.32 14.24
C PRO A 52 -4.66 10.16 12.96
N ILE A 53 -4.42 9.56 11.79
CA ILE A 53 -4.36 10.24 10.50
C ILE A 53 -5.44 9.77 9.51
N ILE A 54 -6.40 8.96 9.97
CA ILE A 54 -7.38 8.30 9.10
C ILE A 54 -8.19 9.28 8.25
N TYR A 55 -8.41 10.49 8.76
CA TYR A 55 -9.12 11.56 8.07
C TYR A 55 -8.49 11.94 6.72
N GLN A 56 -7.18 11.71 6.53
CA GLN A 56 -6.50 11.96 5.25
C GLN A 56 -7.02 11.04 4.12
N TRP A 57 -7.68 9.93 4.48
CA TRP A 57 -8.23 8.95 3.55
C TRP A 57 -9.76 8.98 3.50
N GLU A 58 -10.42 9.99 4.07
CA GLU A 58 -11.88 10.13 4.01
C GLU A 58 -12.41 10.21 2.57
N ARG A 59 -11.60 10.74 1.66
CA ARG A 59 -11.88 10.77 0.22
C ARG A 59 -10.77 10.05 -0.54
N PRO A 60 -11.11 9.35 -1.64
CA PRO A 60 -10.10 8.72 -2.46
C PRO A 60 -9.16 9.79 -3.01
N ALA A 61 -7.87 9.50 -3.03
CA ALA A 61 -6.90 10.39 -3.65
C ALA A 61 -7.32 10.63 -5.11
N SER A 62 -7.40 11.90 -5.51
CA SER A 62 -7.50 12.26 -6.92
C SER A 62 -6.22 11.74 -7.58
N GLY A 63 -6.36 10.67 -8.37
CA GLY A 63 -5.24 9.91 -8.94
C GLY A 63 -4.09 10.82 -9.36
N THR A 64 -2.88 10.45 -8.94
CA THR A 64 -1.65 11.25 -8.90
C THR A 64 -1.55 12.29 -10.03
N SER A 65 -2.07 13.49 -9.79
CA SER A 65 -1.55 14.70 -10.41
C SER A 65 -0.68 15.42 -9.38
N GLY A 66 0.18 14.66 -8.70
CA GLY A 66 1.23 15.23 -7.88
C GLY A 66 2.15 16.07 -8.75
N THR A 67 2.64 17.17 -8.19
CA THR A 67 3.69 18.00 -8.76
C THR A 67 4.82 17.07 -9.23
N LYS A 68 5.09 17.02 -10.54
CA LYS A 68 6.21 16.24 -11.07
C LYS A 68 7.50 16.96 -10.69
N TYR A 69 8.16 16.48 -9.65
CA TYR A 69 9.50 16.95 -9.31
C TYR A 69 10.49 16.49 -10.37
N ASP A 70 11.37 17.38 -10.80
CA ASP A 70 12.51 16.99 -11.64
C ASP A 70 13.52 16.20 -10.79
N ALA A 71 13.55 14.90 -11.02
CA ALA A 71 14.45 13.97 -10.35
C ALA A 71 15.74 13.67 -11.15
N THR A 72 16.03 14.40 -12.23
CA THR A 72 17.14 14.10 -13.15
C THR A 72 18.49 14.02 -12.42
N GLN A 73 18.81 15.00 -11.58
CA GLN A 73 20.08 15.02 -10.83
C GLN A 73 20.14 13.91 -9.77
N LEU A 74 19.01 13.59 -9.13
CA LEU A 74 18.93 12.49 -8.18
C LEU A 74 19.26 11.16 -8.87
N ARG A 75 18.63 10.87 -10.02
CA ARG A 75 18.85 9.63 -10.79
C ARG A 75 20.30 9.51 -11.25
N LYS A 76 20.88 10.59 -11.79
CA LYS A 76 22.30 10.62 -12.20
C LYS A 76 23.23 10.31 -11.03
N ARG A 77 22.99 10.93 -9.86
CA ARG A 77 23.82 10.71 -8.66
C ARG A 77 23.62 9.33 -8.07
N ALA A 78 22.40 8.80 -8.05
CA ALA A 78 22.12 7.43 -7.59
C ALA A 78 22.89 6.40 -8.42
N ALA A 79 22.93 6.56 -9.74
CA ALA A 79 23.71 5.70 -10.62
C ALA A 79 25.23 5.84 -10.42
N ALA A 80 25.72 7.03 -10.08
CA ALA A 80 27.14 7.29 -9.87
C ALA A 80 27.68 6.81 -8.52
N TYR A 81 26.86 6.85 -7.46
CA TYR A 81 27.31 6.60 -6.09
C TYR A 81 26.81 5.27 -5.48
N THR A 82 26.04 4.49 -6.22
CA THR A 82 25.53 3.21 -5.75
C THR A 82 25.79 2.09 -6.75
N LYS A 83 25.52 0.85 -6.35
CA LYS A 83 25.55 -0.32 -7.26
C LYS A 83 24.37 -0.37 -8.23
N TRP A 84 23.40 0.52 -8.08
CA TRP A 84 22.17 0.51 -8.86
C TRP A 84 22.36 1.34 -10.13
N LYS A 85 21.80 0.87 -11.24
CA LYS A 85 21.83 1.60 -12.52
C LYS A 85 20.93 2.85 -12.52
N ASP A 86 19.98 2.91 -11.59
CA ASP A 86 19.02 4.00 -11.39
C ASP A 86 18.42 3.91 -9.97
N VAL A 87 17.51 4.82 -9.63
CA VAL A 87 16.71 4.76 -8.39
C VAL A 87 15.88 3.46 -8.39
N PRO A 88 16.01 2.60 -7.36
CA PRO A 88 15.27 1.34 -7.30
C PRO A 88 13.77 1.57 -7.18
N HIS A 89 13.00 0.66 -7.78
CA HIS A 89 11.55 0.63 -7.65
C HIS A 89 11.12 -0.22 -6.45
N LEU A 90 9.94 0.06 -5.91
CA LEU A 90 9.32 -0.82 -4.92
C LEU A 90 8.83 -2.09 -5.61
N ASP A 91 9.16 -3.23 -5.01
CA ASP A 91 8.73 -4.55 -5.45
C ASP A 91 7.98 -5.28 -4.32
N GLU A 92 7.48 -6.46 -4.66
CA GLU A 92 6.79 -7.33 -3.71
C GLU A 92 7.69 -7.77 -2.55
N ALA A 93 8.99 -7.98 -2.80
CA ALA A 93 9.94 -8.40 -1.78
C ALA A 93 10.07 -7.35 -0.67
N PHE A 94 10.05 -6.06 -1.03
CA PHE A 94 10.00 -4.96 -0.07
C PHE A 94 8.74 -5.01 0.79
N ILE A 95 7.55 -5.21 0.20
CA ILE A 95 6.29 -5.32 0.95
C ILE A 95 6.33 -6.51 1.91
N HIS A 96 6.82 -7.67 1.46
CA HIS A 96 6.97 -8.85 2.32
C HIS A 96 7.98 -8.65 3.46
N GLN A 97 9.04 -7.87 3.24
CA GLN A 97 9.97 -7.50 4.31
C GLN A 97 9.28 -6.65 5.38
N ASN A 98 8.43 -5.70 4.99
CA ASN A 98 7.65 -4.90 5.94
C ASN A 98 6.70 -5.77 6.76
N MET A 99 5.99 -6.73 6.14
CA MET A 99 5.12 -7.67 6.87
C MET A 99 5.90 -8.51 7.88
N ARG A 100 7.10 -8.98 7.52
CA ARG A 100 8.00 -9.70 8.44
C ARG A 100 8.42 -8.82 9.60
N HIS A 101 8.79 -7.55 9.36
CA HIS A 101 9.15 -6.62 10.43
C HIS A 101 7.99 -6.35 11.40
N LEU A 102 6.79 -6.07 10.89
CA LEU A 102 5.60 -5.84 11.73
C LEU A 102 5.27 -7.08 12.58
N THR A 103 5.46 -8.27 12.03
CA THR A 103 5.29 -9.55 12.75
C THR A 103 6.34 -9.71 13.85
N THR A 104 7.63 -9.46 13.55
CA THR A 104 8.74 -9.54 14.52
C THR A 104 8.52 -8.58 15.68
N LEU A 105 8.01 -7.39 15.40
CA LEU A 105 7.63 -6.39 16.41
C LEU A 105 6.32 -6.71 17.13
N ARG A 106 5.64 -7.81 16.77
CA ARG A 106 4.35 -8.26 17.32
C ARG A 106 3.23 -7.23 17.16
N LEU A 107 3.33 -6.37 16.14
CA LEU A 107 2.30 -5.38 15.80
C LEU A 107 1.14 -6.03 15.03
N ILE A 108 1.45 -7.07 14.26
CA ILE A 108 0.46 -7.91 13.57
C ILE A 108 0.73 -9.38 13.88
N THR A 109 -0.32 -10.18 13.88
CA THR A 109 -0.20 -11.63 13.92
C THR A 109 0.33 -12.12 12.57
N PRO A 110 1.29 -13.06 12.52
CA PRO A 110 1.69 -13.65 11.26
C PRO A 110 0.47 -14.29 10.59
N PRO A 111 0.37 -14.24 9.25
CA PRO A 111 -0.60 -15.04 8.51
C PRO A 111 -0.51 -16.47 9.03
N GLY A 112 -1.62 -17.00 9.56
CA GLY A 112 -1.63 -18.34 10.13
C GLY A 112 -1.05 -19.33 9.11
N ARG A 113 -0.08 -20.16 9.54
CA ARG A 113 0.20 -21.39 8.80
C ARG A 113 -1.09 -22.21 8.93
N GLY A 114 -1.94 -22.19 7.90
CA GLY A 114 -3.04 -23.14 7.83
C GLY A 114 -2.46 -24.53 8.02
N ASN A 115 -2.95 -25.26 9.03
CA ASN A 115 -2.67 -26.68 9.18
C ASN A 115 -3.13 -27.37 7.89
N ILE A 116 -2.19 -28.01 7.19
CA ILE A 116 -2.47 -29.03 6.18
C ILE A 116 -2.67 -30.34 6.91
#